data_AF-A0A1S2WWL3-F1
#
_entry.id   AF-A0A1S2WWL3-F1
#
_cell.length_a   1.000
_cell.length_b   1.000
_cell.length_c   1.000
_cell.angle_alpha   90.00
_cell.angle_beta   90.00
_cell.angle_gamma   90.00
#
_symmetry.space_group_name_H-M   'P 1'
#
loop_
_entity.id
_entity.type
_entity.pdbx_description
1 polymer ?
#
loop_
_entity_poly.entity_id
_entity_poly.type
_entity_poly.pdbx_seq_one_letter_code
_entity_poly.pdbx_strand_id
1 'polypeptide(L)'
;MAIDLLKLQKKLGYDVDAKGMCYGIAYMAIQAIIRDDLVTYISRIEYLEKKLLQHNNNQDAAINEIVEKINVAYEKRKNKQNLDCDEIKLLDILNWLDGVQIYHNYNNVLSGGQNYEIATDFFSANTNQKEKENRKIFVIAKELNMLTKELINDIFDKIDNSKDPIAFSLSTPSHIISIGKSASYKPIYLINHSIHKHIVSRRSLYSEVFCAFNYSNVALSIFRYSYQEENISIKYVTNNLDKEDLCKLLCLALQNGHAEAIKVYIEGIINLPGINKQQLLAAKAQDGMPGLYVALQQGHSEAVKTYKDAISKFMKGC
;
A
#
# COMPACT_ATOMS: atom_id res chain seq x y z
N MET A 1 8.03 -15.72 -11.99
CA MET A 1 9.21 -15.43 -11.15
C MET A 1 9.48 -13.97 -11.37
N ALA A 2 9.57 -13.18 -10.31
CA ALA A 2 9.50 -11.73 -10.45
C ALA A 2 10.90 -11.09 -10.52
N ILE A 3 11.01 -10.00 -11.27
CA ILE A 3 12.22 -9.19 -11.29
C ILE A 3 12.40 -8.47 -9.94
N ASP A 4 13.64 -8.27 -9.53
CA ASP A 4 13.97 -7.43 -8.38
C ASP A 4 13.78 -5.95 -8.75
N LEU A 5 12.59 -5.42 -8.44
CA LEU A 5 12.22 -4.03 -8.71
C LEU A 5 13.05 -3.03 -7.89
N LEU A 6 13.54 -3.40 -6.71
CA LEU A 6 14.38 -2.52 -5.90
C LEU A 6 15.73 -2.33 -6.60
N LYS A 7 16.32 -3.44 -7.06
CA LYS A 7 17.58 -3.43 -7.78
C LYS A 7 17.47 -2.70 -9.12
N LEU A 8 16.38 -2.91 -9.86
CA LEU A 8 16.11 -2.19 -11.11
C LEU A 8 16.03 -0.68 -10.86
N GLN A 9 15.21 -0.24 -9.90
CA GLN A 9 15.06 1.18 -9.57
C GLN A 9 16.38 1.81 -9.13
N LYS A 10 17.16 1.14 -8.27
CA LYS A 10 18.48 1.64 -7.86
C LYS A 10 19.45 1.82 -9.04
N LYS A 11 19.45 0.89 -10.01
CA LYS A 11 20.28 1.03 -11.22
C LYS A 11 19.80 2.14 -12.17
N LEU A 12 18.52 2.47 -12.12
CA LEU A 12 17.94 3.61 -12.84
C LEU A 12 18.11 4.95 -12.08
N GLY A 13 18.72 4.93 -10.88
CA GLY A 13 19.02 6.14 -10.12
C GLY A 13 17.92 6.60 -9.15
N TYR A 14 16.89 5.79 -8.91
CA TYR A 14 15.86 6.10 -7.93
C TYR A 14 16.37 5.93 -6.49
N ASP A 15 15.98 6.86 -5.63
CA ASP A 15 16.23 6.82 -4.19
C ASP A 15 15.02 6.21 -3.47
N VAL A 16 14.92 4.89 -3.59
CA VAL A 16 13.87 4.08 -2.95
C VAL A 16 14.47 2.99 -2.09
N ASP A 17 13.84 2.71 -0.96
CA ASP A 17 14.13 1.56 -0.11
C ASP A 17 13.05 0.48 -0.18
N ALA A 18 13.32 -0.67 0.43
CA ALA A 18 12.39 -1.81 0.44
C ALA A 18 11.06 -1.49 1.17
N LYS A 19 11.10 -0.62 2.18
CA LYS A 19 9.92 -0.25 2.96
C LYS A 19 9.02 0.68 2.17
N GLY A 20 9.55 1.74 1.56
CA GLY A 20 8.74 2.72 0.83
C GLY A 20 8.37 2.31 -0.59
N MET A 21 9.14 1.44 -1.26
CA MET A 21 8.77 0.94 -2.58
C MET A 21 7.44 0.17 -2.54
N CYS A 22 7.19 -0.65 -1.51
CA CYS A 22 5.94 -1.40 -1.43
C CYS A 22 4.72 -0.46 -1.33
N TYR A 23 4.87 0.69 -0.65
CA TYR A 23 3.87 1.75 -0.64
C TYR A 23 3.61 2.34 -2.03
N GLY A 24 4.66 2.73 -2.75
CA GLY A 24 4.49 3.31 -4.08
C GLY A 24 3.86 2.34 -5.07
N ILE A 25 4.28 1.07 -5.05
CA ILE A 25 3.70 0.01 -5.87
C ILE A 25 2.22 -0.20 -5.54
N ALA A 26 1.86 -0.31 -4.25
CA ALA A 26 0.48 -0.52 -3.83
C ALA A 26 -0.44 0.65 -4.22
N TYR A 27 0.02 1.89 -4.10
CA TYR A 27 -0.76 3.04 -4.52
C TYR A 27 -0.87 3.16 -6.03
N MET A 28 0.21 2.93 -6.78
CA MET A 28 0.13 2.88 -8.26
C MET A 28 -0.85 1.81 -8.75
N ALA A 29 -0.90 0.67 -8.06
CA ALA A 29 -1.89 -0.37 -8.30
C ALA A 29 -3.33 0.07 -7.99
N ILE A 30 -3.57 0.72 -6.84
CA ILE A 30 -4.89 1.30 -6.52
C ILE A 30 -5.33 2.29 -7.60
N GLN A 31 -4.44 3.17 -8.04
CA GLN A 31 -4.72 4.14 -9.10
C GLN A 31 -5.12 3.43 -10.40
N ALA A 32 -4.37 2.40 -10.80
CA ALA A 32 -4.67 1.60 -11.98
C ALA A 32 -6.01 0.84 -11.86
N ILE A 33 -6.32 0.29 -10.69
CA ILE A 33 -7.58 -0.42 -10.43
C ILE A 33 -8.76 0.54 -10.63
N ILE A 34 -8.76 1.68 -9.92
CA ILE A 34 -9.88 2.63 -9.89
C ILE A 34 -10.07 3.35 -11.25
N ARG A 35 -8.98 3.61 -11.98
CA ARG A 35 -9.02 4.25 -13.31
C ARG A 35 -9.27 3.28 -14.47
N ASP A 36 -9.57 2.01 -14.20
CA ASP A 36 -9.72 0.96 -15.23
C ASP A 36 -8.47 0.69 -16.07
N ASP A 37 -7.27 1.00 -15.56
CA ASP A 37 -5.97 0.82 -16.25
C ASP A 37 -5.16 -0.38 -15.73
N LEU A 38 -5.81 -1.30 -15.00
CA LEU A 38 -5.15 -2.47 -14.42
C LEU A 38 -4.46 -3.36 -15.46
N VAL A 39 -4.97 -3.43 -16.69
CA VAL A 39 -4.33 -4.22 -17.76
C VAL A 39 -2.96 -3.64 -18.12
N THR A 40 -2.87 -2.31 -18.27
CA THR A 40 -1.60 -1.65 -18.57
C THR A 40 -0.63 -1.83 -17.41
N TYR A 41 -1.11 -1.68 -16.18
CA TYR A 41 -0.31 -1.96 -14.97
C TYR A 41 0.29 -3.37 -14.99
N ILE A 42 -0.54 -4.41 -15.17
CA ILE A 42 -0.09 -5.80 -15.19
C ILE A 42 0.87 -6.07 -16.35
N SER A 43 0.62 -5.51 -17.53
CA SER A 43 1.50 -5.69 -18.70
C SER A 43 2.91 -5.14 -18.49
N ARG A 44 3.11 -4.16 -17.60
CA ARG A 44 4.46 -3.68 -17.22
C ARG A 44 5.21 -4.77 -16.46
N ILE A 45 4.55 -5.43 -15.51
CA ILE A 45 5.16 -6.50 -14.72
C ILE A 45 5.43 -7.73 -15.60
N GLU A 46 4.46 -8.14 -16.43
CA GLU A 46 4.61 -9.27 -17.35
C GLU A 46 5.77 -9.06 -18.34
N TYR A 47 5.98 -7.83 -18.81
CA TYR A 47 7.13 -7.49 -19.65
C TYR A 47 8.45 -7.76 -18.91
N LEU A 48 8.56 -7.30 -17.66
CA LEU A 48 9.74 -7.51 -16.83
C LEU A 48 9.98 -9.00 -16.53
N GLU A 49 8.92 -9.75 -16.23
CA GLU A 49 9.00 -11.20 -16.02
C GLU A 49 9.45 -11.94 -17.30
N LYS A 50 8.91 -11.56 -18.46
CA LYS A 50 9.32 -12.12 -19.75
C LYS A 50 10.79 -11.85 -20.04
N LYS A 51 11.27 -10.62 -19.76
CA LYS A 51 12.69 -10.26 -19.89
C LYS A 51 13.56 -11.10 -18.95
N LEU A 52 13.15 -11.28 -17.70
CA LEU A 52 13.86 -12.14 -16.76
C LEU A 52 13.97 -13.60 -17.26
N LEU A 53 12.88 -14.14 -17.81
CA LEU A 53 12.85 -15.50 -18.37
C LEU A 53 13.78 -15.66 -19.58
N GLN A 54 13.87 -14.64 -20.45
CA GLN A 54 14.80 -14.64 -21.61
C GLN A 54 16.27 -14.74 -21.18
N HIS A 55 16.59 -14.28 -19.97
CA HIS A 55 17.92 -14.37 -19.36
C HIS A 55 18.10 -15.57 -18.43
N ASN A 56 17.31 -16.63 -18.60
CA ASN A 56 17.35 -17.82 -17.75
C ASN A 56 17.24 -17.48 -16.25
N ASN A 57 16.43 -16.47 -15.91
CA ASN A 57 16.25 -15.94 -14.56
C ASN A 57 17.48 -15.27 -13.94
N ASN A 58 18.48 -14.89 -14.75
CA ASN A 58 19.59 -14.06 -14.30
C ASN A 58 19.14 -12.61 -14.12
N GLN A 59 18.92 -12.21 -12.86
CA GLN A 59 18.47 -10.87 -12.48
C GLN A 59 19.44 -9.77 -12.98
N ASP A 60 20.75 -9.97 -12.84
CA ASP A 60 21.72 -8.95 -13.23
C ASP A 60 21.75 -8.72 -14.73
N ALA A 61 21.77 -9.78 -15.52
CA ALA A 61 21.76 -9.70 -16.98
C ALA A 61 20.47 -9.03 -17.49
N ALA A 62 19.32 -9.49 -16.98
CA ALA A 62 18.01 -8.93 -17.37
C ALA A 62 17.89 -7.45 -17.00
N ILE A 63 18.24 -7.08 -15.76
CA ILE A 63 18.16 -5.69 -15.30
C ILE A 63 19.13 -4.81 -16.10
N ASN A 64 20.36 -5.26 -16.37
CA ASN A 64 21.31 -4.49 -17.17
C ASN A 64 20.79 -4.21 -18.58
N GLU A 65 20.22 -5.22 -19.28
CA GLU A 65 19.61 -5.00 -20.59
C GLU A 65 18.45 -4.00 -20.50
N ILE A 66 17.57 -4.14 -19.51
CA ILE A 66 16.42 -3.25 -19.35
C ILE A 66 16.89 -1.80 -19.15
N VAL A 67 17.87 -1.57 -18.27
CA VAL A 67 18.42 -0.23 -18.00
C VAL A 67 19.05 0.36 -19.26
N GLU A 68 19.86 -0.41 -19.98
CA GLU A 68 20.48 0.03 -21.23
C GLU A 68 19.42 0.45 -22.27
N LYS A 69 18.39 -0.39 -22.46
CA LYS A 69 17.33 -0.10 -23.43
C LYS A 69 16.44 1.08 -23.01
N ILE A 70 16.16 1.25 -21.72
CA ILE A 70 15.47 2.44 -21.21
C ILE A 70 16.29 3.69 -21.54
N ASN A 71 17.60 3.70 -21.30
CA ASN A 71 18.46 4.85 -21.59
C ASN A 71 18.49 5.18 -23.09
N VAL A 72 18.55 4.16 -23.95
CA VAL A 72 18.48 4.36 -25.42
C VAL A 72 17.13 4.96 -25.82
N ALA A 73 16.02 4.39 -25.34
CA ALA A 73 14.68 4.90 -25.62
C ALA A 73 14.49 6.34 -25.11
N TYR A 74 15.06 6.67 -23.95
CA TYR A 74 15.00 7.99 -23.35
C TYR A 74 15.76 9.03 -24.19
N GLU A 75 16.99 8.71 -24.62
CA GLU A 75 17.76 9.60 -25.49
C GLU A 75 17.10 9.79 -26.87
N LYS A 76 16.48 8.75 -27.44
CA LYS A 76 15.66 8.88 -28.65
C LYS A 76 14.50 9.86 -28.45
N ARG A 77 13.75 9.72 -27.36
CA ARG A 77 12.63 10.62 -27.01
C ARG A 77 13.11 12.06 -26.86
N LYS A 78 14.20 12.28 -26.13
CA LYS A 78 14.82 13.59 -25.92
C LYS A 78 15.21 14.27 -27.24
N ASN A 79 15.73 13.48 -28.18
CA ASN A 79 16.10 13.93 -29.53
C ASN A 79 14.93 13.95 -30.53
N LYS A 80 13.68 13.79 -30.06
CA LYS A 80 12.45 13.77 -30.88
C LYS A 80 12.48 12.74 -32.01
N GLN A 81 13.18 11.63 -31.81
CA GLN A 81 13.22 10.52 -32.74
C GLN A 81 12.00 9.62 -32.55
N ASN A 82 11.62 8.88 -33.61
CA ASN A 82 10.54 7.91 -33.53
C ASN A 82 10.94 6.73 -32.63
N LEU A 83 10.01 6.33 -31.77
CA LEU A 83 10.16 5.19 -30.87
C LEU A 83 9.39 3.99 -31.42
N ASP A 84 9.95 2.79 -31.28
CA ASP A 84 9.21 1.56 -31.55
C ASP A 84 8.33 1.14 -30.35
N CYS A 85 7.56 0.06 -30.53
CA CYS A 85 6.65 -0.42 -29.49
C CYS A 85 7.36 -0.92 -28.21
N ASP A 86 8.56 -1.50 -28.33
CA ASP A 86 9.35 -1.98 -27.19
C ASP A 86 9.88 -0.79 -26.38
N GLU A 87 10.38 0.22 -27.08
CA GLU A 87 10.88 1.48 -26.51
C GLU A 87 9.78 2.26 -25.80
N ILE A 88 8.59 2.37 -26.42
CA ILE A 88 7.42 2.98 -25.78
C ILE A 88 7.06 2.22 -24.50
N LYS A 89 7.11 0.87 -24.52
CA LYS A 89 6.79 0.06 -23.33
C LYS A 89 7.82 0.22 -22.21
N LEU A 90 9.09 0.34 -22.55
CA LEU A 90 10.17 0.59 -21.59
C LEU A 90 10.05 1.97 -20.94
N LEU A 91 9.71 3.00 -21.72
CA LEU A 91 9.42 4.33 -21.15
C LEU A 91 8.14 4.34 -20.32
N ASP A 92 7.12 3.55 -20.68
CA ASP A 92 5.92 3.36 -19.85
C ASP A 92 6.25 2.68 -18.49
N ILE A 93 7.21 1.77 -18.47
CA ILE A 93 7.74 1.19 -17.22
C ILE A 93 8.48 2.26 -16.40
N LEU A 94 9.30 3.10 -17.05
CA LEU A 94 9.99 4.20 -16.37
C LEU A 94 8.99 5.13 -15.67
N ASN A 95 7.91 5.52 -16.35
CA ASN A 95 6.85 6.38 -15.77
C ASN A 95 6.16 5.76 -14.56
N TRP A 96 5.98 4.43 -14.62
CA TRP A 96 5.42 3.70 -13.50
C TRP A 96 6.35 3.76 -12.29
N LEU A 97 7.67 3.63 -12.48
CA LEU A 97 8.67 3.77 -11.42
C LEU A 97 8.77 5.21 -10.89
N ASP A 98 8.61 6.23 -11.75
CA ASP A 98 8.49 7.62 -11.31
C ASP A 98 7.31 7.80 -10.34
N GLY A 99 6.16 7.21 -10.67
CA GLY A 99 5.00 7.20 -9.79
C GLY A 99 5.26 6.52 -8.44
N VAL A 100 5.99 5.39 -8.45
CA VAL A 100 6.40 4.69 -7.21
C VAL A 100 7.27 5.59 -6.34
N GLN A 101 8.25 6.27 -6.94
CA GLN A 101 9.13 7.21 -6.23
C GLN A 101 8.36 8.39 -5.63
N ILE A 102 7.38 8.94 -6.34
CA ILE A 102 6.54 10.05 -5.84
C ILE A 102 5.80 9.62 -4.56
N TYR A 103 5.17 8.46 -4.56
CA TYR A 103 4.48 7.93 -3.37
C TYR A 103 5.45 7.58 -2.23
N HIS A 104 6.63 7.04 -2.55
CA HIS A 104 7.69 6.83 -1.58
C HIS A 104 8.04 8.15 -0.88
N ASN A 105 8.23 9.21 -1.68
CA ASN A 105 8.66 10.49 -1.17
C ASN A 105 7.51 11.30 -0.56
N TYR A 106 6.24 10.98 -0.77
CA TYR A 106 5.12 11.70 -0.13
C TYR A 106 5.24 11.78 1.40
N ASN A 107 5.90 10.80 2.05
CA ASN A 107 6.23 10.85 3.49
C ASN A 107 7.45 11.76 3.82
N ASN A 108 8.28 12.13 2.84
CA ASN A 108 9.49 12.95 2.94
C ASN A 108 9.40 14.32 2.18
N VAL A 109 8.34 14.58 1.41
CA VAL A 109 8.27 15.63 0.35
C VAL A 109 8.05 17.07 0.85
N LEU A 110 8.04 17.29 2.16
CA LEU A 110 8.16 18.66 2.71
C LEU A 110 9.54 18.98 3.29
N SER A 111 10.57 18.18 2.97
CA SER A 111 11.97 18.54 3.27
C SER A 111 12.91 18.25 2.10
N GLY A 112 13.07 19.26 1.23
CA GLY A 112 14.32 19.61 0.54
C GLY A 112 15.01 18.57 -0.37
N GLY A 113 14.98 18.82 -1.68
CA GLY A 113 16.12 18.48 -2.55
C GLY A 113 15.88 17.59 -3.76
N GLN A 114 14.63 17.29 -4.15
CA GLN A 114 14.38 16.52 -5.38
C GLN A 114 13.94 17.41 -6.54
N ASN A 115 14.62 17.23 -7.67
CA ASN A 115 14.44 18.01 -8.89
C ASN A 115 13.20 17.52 -9.67
N TYR A 116 12.02 17.94 -9.21
CA TYR A 116 10.71 17.63 -9.81
C TYR A 116 10.52 18.20 -11.22
N GLU A 117 11.44 19.08 -11.67
CA GLU A 117 11.43 19.67 -13.01
C GLU A 117 11.62 18.63 -14.13
N ILE A 118 12.10 17.41 -13.84
CA ILE A 118 12.20 16.32 -14.83
C ILE A 118 10.88 15.52 -14.94
N ALA A 119 10.06 15.49 -13.88
CA ALA A 119 8.85 14.65 -13.83
C ALA A 119 7.58 15.35 -14.38
N THR A 120 7.58 16.68 -14.43
CA THR A 120 6.37 17.46 -14.76
C THR A 120 6.07 17.53 -16.26
N ASP A 121 7.06 17.29 -17.13
CA ASP A 121 6.85 17.18 -18.58
C ASP A 121 6.30 15.81 -19.03
N PHE A 122 6.22 14.82 -18.13
CA PHE A 122 5.98 13.43 -18.51
C PHE A 122 4.51 13.02 -18.68
N PHE A 123 3.61 13.62 -17.90
CA PHE A 123 2.17 13.33 -17.96
C PHE A 123 1.43 13.99 -19.14
N SER A 124 2.15 14.68 -20.02
CA SER A 124 1.57 15.40 -21.17
C SER A 124 1.45 14.57 -22.46
N ALA A 125 1.85 13.29 -22.46
CA ALA A 125 1.82 12.44 -23.65
C ALA A 125 0.47 11.69 -23.83
N ASN A 126 -0.62 12.43 -24.04
CA ASN A 126 -1.68 12.17 -25.03
C ASN A 126 -2.96 12.96 -24.72
N THR A 127 -3.29 13.88 -25.62
CA THR A 127 -4.44 14.80 -25.61
C THR A 127 -5.76 14.16 -26.07
N ASN A 128 -6.02 12.91 -25.68
CA ASN A 128 -7.36 12.28 -25.80
C ASN A 128 -7.79 11.74 -24.44
N GLN A 129 -7.80 12.60 -23.42
CA GLN A 129 -8.13 12.25 -22.05
C GLN A 129 -9.54 11.66 -21.97
N LYS A 130 -9.63 10.35 -21.78
CA LYS A 130 -10.90 9.67 -21.50
C LYS A 130 -11.36 10.10 -20.11
N GLU A 131 -12.67 10.25 -19.90
CA GLU A 131 -13.28 10.57 -18.59
C GLU A 131 -12.79 9.69 -17.43
N LYS A 132 -12.30 8.48 -17.72
CA LYS A 132 -11.78 7.51 -16.76
C LYS A 132 -10.40 7.86 -16.18
N GLU A 133 -9.53 8.51 -16.95
CA GLU A 133 -8.18 8.90 -16.50
C GLU A 133 -8.24 10.04 -15.47
N ASN A 134 -9.25 10.90 -15.59
CA ASN A 134 -9.51 12.02 -14.68
C ASN A 134 -10.35 11.65 -13.44
N ARG A 135 -10.64 10.36 -13.23
CA ARG A 135 -11.37 9.92 -12.02
C ARG A 135 -10.56 10.27 -10.77
N LYS A 136 -11.19 11.07 -9.91
CA LYS A 136 -10.75 11.25 -8.53
C LYS A 136 -10.85 9.92 -7.80
N ILE A 137 -9.94 9.70 -6.86
CA ILE A 137 -9.93 8.50 -6.02
C ILE A 137 -10.27 8.95 -4.61
N PHE A 138 -11.30 8.33 -4.05
CA PHE A 138 -11.79 8.61 -2.71
C PHE A 138 -11.48 7.43 -1.80
N VAL A 139 -10.95 7.72 -0.62
CA VAL A 139 -10.98 6.77 0.49
C VAL A 139 -12.40 6.80 1.04
N ILE A 140 -13.11 5.69 0.99
CA ILE A 140 -14.50 5.58 1.44
C ILE A 140 -14.64 4.76 2.73
N ALA A 141 -13.59 4.01 3.11
CA ALA A 141 -13.55 3.36 4.42
C ALA A 141 -12.14 3.32 5.00
N LYS A 142 -12.05 3.44 6.33
CA LYS A 142 -10.85 3.22 7.13
C LYS A 142 -11.18 2.22 8.24
N GLU A 143 -10.52 1.07 8.22
CA GLU A 143 -10.74 0.01 9.22
C GLU A 143 -9.43 -0.37 9.93
N LEU A 144 -9.52 -0.65 11.24
CA LEU A 144 -8.48 -1.34 12.00
C LEU A 144 -9.01 -2.70 12.46
N ASN A 145 -8.33 -3.77 12.04
CA ASN A 145 -8.81 -5.13 12.27
C ASN A 145 -7.66 -6.14 12.42
N MET A 146 -7.94 -7.28 13.04
CA MET A 146 -7.01 -8.42 13.03
C MET A 146 -7.16 -9.22 11.74
N LEU A 147 -6.04 -9.73 11.22
CA LEU A 147 -6.05 -10.60 10.05
C LEU A 147 -6.75 -11.93 10.37
N THR A 148 -8.02 -12.04 9.99
CA THR A 148 -8.83 -13.25 10.16
C THR A 148 -9.40 -13.74 8.83
N LYS A 149 -9.79 -15.01 8.77
CA LYS A 149 -10.46 -15.57 7.58
C LYS A 149 -11.78 -14.86 7.29
N GLU A 150 -12.52 -14.48 8.32
CA GLU A 150 -13.80 -13.76 8.18
C GLU A 150 -13.60 -12.38 7.56
N LEU A 151 -12.60 -11.63 8.02
CA LEU A 151 -12.22 -10.35 7.41
C LEU A 151 -11.90 -10.50 5.92
N ILE A 152 -11.09 -11.49 5.56
CA ILE A 152 -10.71 -11.69 4.16
C ILE A 152 -11.89 -12.14 3.30
N ASN A 153 -12.80 -12.94 3.83
CA ASN A 153 -14.05 -13.28 3.14
C ASN A 153 -14.91 -12.03 2.90
N ASP A 154 -15.05 -11.14 3.88
CA ASP A 154 -15.78 -9.87 3.74
C ASP A 154 -15.15 -8.96 2.68
N ILE A 155 -13.82 -8.82 2.68
CA ILE A 155 -13.10 -8.06 1.64
C ILE A 155 -13.34 -8.67 0.26
N PHE A 156 -13.21 -10.00 0.13
CA PHE A 156 -13.47 -10.69 -1.14
C PHE A 156 -14.89 -10.40 -1.63
N ASP A 157 -15.90 -10.53 -0.76
CA ASP A 157 -17.31 -10.36 -1.12
C ASP A 157 -17.62 -8.93 -1.51
N LYS A 158 -17.03 -7.94 -0.83
CA LYS A 158 -17.14 -6.53 -1.22
C LYS A 158 -16.57 -6.29 -2.62
N ILE A 159 -15.45 -6.90 -2.96
CA ILE A 159 -14.84 -6.76 -4.29
C ILE A 159 -15.67 -7.51 -5.34
N ASP A 160 -16.00 -8.78 -5.09
CA ASP A 160 -16.68 -9.66 -6.05
C ASP A 160 -18.07 -9.12 -6.41
N ASN A 161 -18.83 -8.63 -5.43
CA ASN A 161 -20.15 -8.06 -5.65
C ASN A 161 -20.15 -6.63 -6.20
N SER A 162 -19.00 -5.92 -6.20
CA SER A 162 -18.94 -4.55 -6.70
C SER A 162 -19.17 -4.51 -8.21
N LYS A 163 -20.04 -3.59 -8.67
CA LYS A 163 -20.19 -3.31 -10.10
C LYS A 163 -19.13 -2.33 -10.61
N ASP A 164 -18.59 -1.55 -9.69
CA ASP A 164 -17.69 -0.44 -9.93
C ASP A 164 -16.25 -0.80 -9.53
N PRO A 165 -15.24 -0.13 -10.13
CA PRO A 165 -13.87 -0.19 -9.64
C PRO A 165 -13.76 0.05 -8.15
N ILE A 166 -13.17 -0.94 -7.48
CA ILE A 166 -12.99 -0.95 -6.04
C ILE A 166 -11.62 -1.53 -5.73
N ALA A 167 -10.90 -0.85 -4.83
CA ALA A 167 -9.60 -1.28 -4.37
C ALA A 167 -9.52 -1.22 -2.84
N PHE A 168 -8.66 -2.05 -2.29
CA PHE A 168 -8.32 -2.10 -0.88
C PHE A 168 -6.80 -2.04 -0.75
N SER A 169 -6.31 -1.26 0.21
CA SER A 169 -4.96 -1.45 0.75
C SER A 169 -5.07 -2.18 2.07
N LEU A 170 -4.24 -3.19 2.27
CA LEU A 170 -4.05 -3.86 3.55
C LEU A 170 -2.61 -3.60 3.96
N SER A 171 -2.38 -3.02 5.13
CA SER A 171 -1.04 -2.68 5.59
C SER A 171 -0.79 -2.98 7.05
N THR A 172 0.47 -3.30 7.31
CA THR A 172 1.14 -3.16 8.61
C THR A 172 2.12 -1.98 8.49
N PRO A 173 2.79 -1.58 9.57
CA PRO A 173 3.77 -0.48 9.51
C PRO A 173 4.94 -0.76 8.55
N SER A 174 5.27 -2.04 8.32
CA SER A 174 6.43 -2.45 7.53
C SER A 174 6.08 -2.88 6.10
N HIS A 175 4.82 -3.14 5.79
CA HIS A 175 4.42 -3.70 4.50
C HIS A 175 2.99 -3.34 4.12
N ILE A 176 2.74 -3.21 2.82
CA ILE A 176 1.43 -2.93 2.25
C ILE A 176 1.24 -3.73 0.97
N ILE A 177 0.02 -4.24 0.80
CA ILE A 177 -0.46 -4.86 -0.42
C ILE A 177 -1.71 -4.14 -0.90
N SER A 178 -1.98 -4.25 -2.19
CA SER A 178 -3.23 -3.76 -2.78
C SER A 178 -4.01 -4.92 -3.37
N ILE A 179 -5.33 -4.82 -3.31
CA ILE A 179 -6.22 -5.76 -3.97
C ILE A 179 -7.45 -5.06 -4.52
N GLY A 180 -7.93 -5.50 -5.67
CA GLY A 180 -9.18 -5.00 -6.18
C GLY A 180 -9.51 -5.50 -7.56
N LYS A 181 -10.53 -4.89 -8.16
CA LYS A 181 -10.91 -5.09 -9.54
C LYS A 181 -11.33 -3.77 -10.16
N SER A 182 -11.05 -3.63 -11.46
CA SER A 182 -11.45 -2.48 -12.27
C SER A 182 -12.95 -2.59 -12.62
N ALA A 183 -13.33 -3.01 -13.82
CA ALA A 183 -14.74 -3.15 -14.19
C ALA A 183 -15.40 -4.43 -13.64
N SER A 184 -16.74 -4.47 -13.62
CA SER A 184 -17.64 -5.57 -13.18
C SER A 184 -17.24 -6.99 -13.60
N TYR A 185 -16.44 -7.16 -14.65
CA TYR A 185 -16.07 -8.47 -15.22
C TYR A 185 -14.57 -8.70 -15.27
N LYS A 186 -13.78 -7.81 -14.66
CA LYS A 186 -12.34 -7.96 -14.57
C LYS A 186 -12.00 -8.90 -13.41
N PRO A 187 -10.99 -9.76 -13.59
CA PRO A 187 -10.46 -10.57 -12.50
C PRO A 187 -10.01 -9.70 -11.31
N ILE A 188 -10.15 -10.25 -10.11
CA ILE A 188 -9.59 -9.66 -8.90
C ILE A 188 -8.08 -9.89 -8.91
N TYR A 189 -7.31 -8.83 -8.74
CA TYR A 189 -5.86 -8.93 -8.62
C TYR A 189 -5.40 -8.48 -7.25
N LEU A 190 -4.57 -9.30 -6.62
CA LEU A 190 -3.72 -8.91 -5.50
C LEU A 190 -2.34 -8.53 -6.04
N ILE A 191 -1.83 -7.39 -5.62
CA ILE A 191 -0.52 -6.87 -5.99
C ILE A 191 0.28 -6.67 -4.71
N ASN A 192 1.39 -7.42 -4.64
CA ASN A 192 2.36 -7.39 -3.57
C ASN A 192 3.75 -7.22 -4.19
N HIS A 193 4.28 -6.00 -4.15
CA HIS A 193 5.58 -5.67 -4.72
C HIS A 193 5.66 -6.08 -6.20
N SER A 194 6.58 -6.97 -6.58
CA SER A 194 6.74 -7.46 -7.95
C SER A 194 5.77 -8.60 -8.29
N ILE A 195 4.99 -9.07 -7.31
CA ILE A 195 4.09 -10.19 -7.45
C ILE A 195 2.69 -9.66 -7.73
N HIS A 196 2.07 -10.16 -8.80
CA HIS A 196 0.64 -10.03 -9.05
C HIS A 196 -0.01 -11.40 -9.10
N LYS A 197 -1.20 -11.52 -8.50
CA LYS A 197 -1.94 -12.78 -8.44
C LYS A 197 -3.38 -12.56 -8.84
N HIS A 198 -3.83 -13.35 -9.80
CA HIS A 198 -5.25 -13.49 -10.10
C HIS A 198 -5.92 -14.28 -8.96
N ILE A 199 -6.89 -13.66 -8.31
CA ILE A 199 -7.61 -14.20 -7.17
C ILE A 199 -8.94 -14.77 -7.67
N VAL A 200 -9.09 -16.09 -7.57
CA VAL A 200 -10.26 -16.82 -8.10
C VAL A 200 -11.25 -17.25 -7.01
N SER A 201 -10.87 -17.13 -5.73
CA SER A 201 -11.70 -17.53 -4.60
C SER A 201 -11.29 -16.83 -3.31
N ARG A 202 -12.20 -16.85 -2.31
CA ARG A 202 -11.90 -16.45 -0.93
C ARG A 202 -10.68 -17.20 -0.35
N ARG A 203 -10.55 -18.50 -0.65
CA ARG A 203 -9.43 -19.33 -0.19
C ARG A 203 -8.11 -18.86 -0.78
N SER A 204 -8.06 -18.61 -2.08
CA SER A 204 -6.84 -18.09 -2.72
C SER A 204 -6.50 -16.71 -2.17
N LEU A 205 -7.49 -15.85 -1.93
CA LEU A 205 -7.23 -14.55 -1.33
C LEU A 205 -6.60 -14.67 0.05
N TYR A 206 -7.23 -15.46 0.93
CA TYR A 206 -6.73 -15.69 2.27
C TYR A 206 -5.29 -16.20 2.26
N SER A 207 -4.99 -17.16 1.38
CA SER A 207 -3.63 -17.68 1.23
C SER A 207 -2.64 -16.57 0.87
N GLU A 208 -2.93 -15.78 -0.17
CA GLU A 208 -2.00 -14.76 -0.65
C GLU A 208 -1.80 -13.61 0.35
N VAL A 209 -2.87 -13.18 1.03
CA VAL A 209 -2.77 -12.17 2.11
C VAL A 209 -1.98 -12.71 3.29
N PHE A 210 -2.25 -13.95 3.71
CA PHE A 210 -1.56 -14.56 4.84
C PHE A 210 -0.07 -14.77 4.54
N CYS A 211 0.28 -15.15 3.30
CA CYS A 211 1.67 -15.18 2.81
C CYS A 211 2.33 -13.80 2.84
N ALA A 212 1.63 -12.75 2.39
CA ALA A 212 2.17 -11.39 2.34
C ALA A 212 2.56 -10.86 3.74
N PHE A 213 1.88 -11.32 4.79
CA PHE A 213 2.17 -10.96 6.17
C PHE A 213 2.86 -12.10 6.96
N ASN A 214 3.69 -12.89 6.28
CA ASN A 214 4.57 -13.90 6.87
C ASN A 214 3.84 -14.91 7.78
N TYR A 215 2.63 -15.32 7.40
CA TYR A 215 1.82 -16.30 8.12
C TYR A 215 1.57 -15.94 9.59
N SER A 216 1.50 -14.65 9.89
CA SER A 216 1.36 -14.15 11.26
C SER A 216 -0.01 -13.52 11.51
N ASN A 217 -0.52 -13.66 12.74
CA ASN A 217 -1.71 -12.94 13.17
C ASN A 217 -1.32 -11.49 13.50
N VAL A 218 -1.71 -10.57 12.61
CA VAL A 218 -1.30 -9.15 12.66
C VAL A 218 -2.51 -8.23 12.68
N ALA A 219 -2.34 -7.09 13.34
CA ALA A 219 -3.23 -5.96 13.17
C ALA A 219 -3.00 -5.33 11.79
N LEU A 220 -4.08 -5.03 11.08
CA LEU A 220 -4.07 -4.43 9.76
C LEU A 220 -4.78 -3.08 9.77
N SER A 221 -4.19 -2.16 9.02
CA SER A 221 -4.86 -0.95 8.55
C SER A 221 -5.42 -1.24 7.17
N ILE A 222 -6.72 -1.02 7.01
CA ILE A 222 -7.45 -1.41 5.80
C ILE A 222 -8.18 -0.20 5.27
N PHE A 223 -7.75 0.28 4.10
CA PHE A 223 -8.43 1.39 3.44
C PHE A 223 -9.13 0.87 2.21
N ARG A 224 -10.37 1.32 2.00
CA ARG A 224 -11.17 1.02 0.82
C ARG A 224 -11.28 2.26 -0.05
N TYR A 225 -11.08 2.07 -1.34
CA TYR A 225 -11.06 3.13 -2.34
C TYR A 225 -12.14 2.91 -3.39
N SER A 226 -12.74 4.02 -3.84
CA SER A 226 -13.72 4.08 -4.92
C SER A 226 -13.48 5.33 -5.76
N TYR A 227 -14.05 5.39 -6.96
CA TYR A 227 -14.15 6.63 -7.73
C TYR A 227 -15.41 7.45 -7.39
N GLN A 228 -16.37 6.84 -6.69
CA GLN A 228 -17.56 7.52 -6.18
C GLN A 228 -17.24 8.14 -4.82
N GLU A 229 -17.61 9.41 -4.66
CA GLU A 229 -17.46 10.11 -3.40
C GLU A 229 -18.56 9.65 -2.43
N GLU A 230 -18.14 9.20 -1.26
CA GLU A 230 -19.03 8.74 -0.19
C GLU A 230 -18.53 9.26 1.16
N ASN A 231 -19.41 9.29 2.16
CA ASN A 231 -18.99 9.54 3.53
C ASN A 231 -18.03 8.44 3.98
N ILE A 232 -16.88 8.84 4.56
CA ILE A 232 -15.88 7.90 5.03
C ILE A 232 -16.46 7.07 6.17
N SER A 233 -16.63 5.77 5.96
CA SER A 233 -16.98 4.85 7.04
C SER A 233 -15.74 4.49 7.84
N ILE A 234 -15.82 4.61 9.17
CA ILE A 234 -14.72 4.29 10.08
C ILE A 234 -15.13 3.08 10.94
N LYS A 235 -14.27 2.06 11.01
CA LYS A 235 -14.55 0.84 11.77
C LYS A 235 -13.32 0.37 12.56
N TYR A 236 -13.52 0.07 13.84
CA TYR A 236 -12.47 -0.48 14.69
C TYR A 236 -13.01 -1.76 15.33
N VAL A 237 -12.37 -2.90 15.06
CA VAL A 237 -12.82 -4.17 15.66
C VAL A 237 -12.42 -4.21 17.13
N THR A 238 -13.34 -4.62 18.01
CA THR A 238 -13.08 -4.73 19.46
C THR A 238 -13.62 -6.00 20.09
N ASN A 239 -14.58 -6.66 19.43
CA ASN A 239 -15.32 -7.76 20.03
C ASN A 239 -14.51 -9.06 19.92
N ASN A 240 -14.57 -9.88 20.97
CA ASN A 240 -13.89 -11.17 21.05
C ASN A 240 -12.36 -11.11 20.85
N LEU A 241 -11.75 -9.94 21.09
CA LEU A 241 -10.30 -9.80 21.06
C LEU A 241 -9.69 -10.13 22.41
N ASP A 242 -8.55 -10.82 22.37
CA ASP A 242 -7.74 -11.00 23.56
C ASP A 242 -6.87 -9.76 23.85
N LYS A 243 -6.13 -9.83 24.96
CA LYS A 243 -5.23 -8.76 25.41
C LYS A 243 -4.13 -8.43 24.41
N GLU A 244 -3.62 -9.42 23.68
CA GLU A 244 -2.50 -9.24 22.75
C GLU A 244 -2.98 -8.54 21.48
N ASP A 245 -4.15 -8.93 20.97
CA ASP A 245 -4.78 -8.31 19.81
C ASP A 245 -5.15 -6.85 20.08
N LEU A 246 -5.70 -6.55 21.27
CA LEU A 246 -5.96 -5.17 21.70
C LEU A 246 -4.66 -4.33 21.75
N CYS A 247 -3.54 -4.91 22.20
CA CYS A 247 -2.26 -4.22 22.19
C CYS A 247 -1.73 -3.95 20.78
N LYS A 248 -1.82 -4.94 19.87
CA LYS A 248 -1.41 -4.79 18.47
C LYS A 248 -2.22 -3.69 17.78
N LEU A 249 -3.54 -3.69 18.00
CA LEU A 249 -4.43 -2.67 17.45
C LEU A 249 -4.22 -1.29 18.06
N LEU A 250 -3.97 -1.19 19.37
CA LEU A 250 -3.60 0.09 20.01
C LEU A 250 -2.28 0.63 19.46
N CYS A 251 -1.27 -0.23 19.28
CA CYS A 251 0.00 0.14 18.68
C CYS A 251 -0.21 0.71 17.26
N LEU A 252 -0.98 0.01 16.43
CA LEU A 252 -1.27 0.43 15.07
C LEU A 252 -2.13 1.71 15.01
N ALA A 253 -3.10 1.85 15.93
CA ALA A 253 -3.92 3.05 16.06
C ALA A 253 -3.07 4.29 16.40
N LEU A 254 -2.07 4.14 17.27
CA LEU A 254 -1.11 5.21 17.58
C LEU A 254 -0.26 5.57 16.35
N GLN A 255 0.30 4.55 15.68
CA GLN A 255 1.15 4.75 14.51
C GLN A 255 0.44 5.47 13.37
N ASN A 256 -0.86 5.21 13.18
CA ASN A 256 -1.68 5.82 12.12
C ASN A 256 -2.48 7.05 12.59
N GLY A 257 -2.33 7.47 13.86
CA GLY A 257 -2.99 8.66 14.39
C GLY A 257 -4.50 8.54 14.59
N HIS A 258 -5.04 7.34 14.77
CA HIS A 258 -6.48 7.10 14.94
C HIS A 258 -6.95 7.37 16.38
N ALA A 259 -7.23 8.63 16.70
CA ALA A 259 -7.61 9.10 18.04
C ALA A 259 -8.82 8.35 18.61
N GLU A 260 -9.89 8.17 17.84
CA GLU A 260 -11.10 7.48 18.29
C GLU A 260 -10.82 6.00 18.62
N ALA A 261 -10.02 5.32 17.78
CA ALA A 261 -9.62 3.94 18.02
C ALA A 261 -8.79 3.80 19.29
N ILE A 262 -7.86 4.72 19.53
CA ILE A 262 -7.03 4.74 20.74
C ILE A 262 -7.89 4.77 21.98
N LYS A 263 -8.90 5.66 22.02
CA LYS A 263 -9.82 5.74 23.15
C LYS A 263 -10.51 4.40 23.39
N VAL A 264 -11.07 3.81 22.33
CA VAL A 264 -11.79 2.53 22.37
C VAL A 264 -10.90 1.39 22.86
N TYR A 265 -9.68 1.26 22.33
CA TYR A 265 -8.76 0.19 22.71
C TYR A 265 -8.23 0.32 24.13
N ILE A 266 -7.95 1.55 24.59
CA ILE A 266 -7.54 1.78 25.98
C ILE A 266 -8.68 1.43 26.95
N GLU A 267 -9.92 1.84 26.66
CA GLU A 267 -11.09 1.47 27.46
C GLU A 267 -11.25 -0.05 27.53
N GLY A 268 -11.08 -0.75 26.39
CA GLY A 268 -11.07 -2.21 26.32
C GLY A 268 -10.01 -2.86 27.22
N ILE A 269 -8.75 -2.43 27.10
CA ILE A 269 -7.62 -2.95 27.89
C ILE A 269 -7.86 -2.80 29.40
N ILE A 270 -8.45 -1.68 29.81
CA ILE A 270 -8.52 -1.34 31.23
C ILE A 270 -9.66 -2.04 31.94
N ASN A 271 -10.70 -2.41 31.21
CA ASN A 271 -11.79 -3.24 31.71
C ASN A 271 -11.39 -4.73 31.84
N LEU A 272 -10.19 -5.13 31.40
CA LEU A 272 -9.72 -6.51 31.56
C LEU A 272 -9.26 -6.80 33.01
N PRO A 273 -9.83 -7.80 33.70
CA PRO A 273 -9.45 -8.16 35.06
C PRO A 273 -8.15 -8.97 35.11
N GLY A 274 -7.35 -8.80 36.16
CA GLY A 274 -6.21 -9.68 36.49
C GLY A 274 -4.97 -9.54 35.58
N ILE A 275 -4.84 -8.45 34.82
CA ILE A 275 -3.73 -8.25 33.88
C ILE A 275 -2.90 -7.00 34.22
N ASN A 276 -1.60 -7.06 33.92
CA ASN A 276 -0.71 -5.90 33.98
C ASN A 276 -1.05 -4.89 32.87
N LYS A 277 -1.87 -3.89 33.20
CA LYS A 277 -2.31 -2.83 32.28
C LYS A 277 -1.15 -1.96 31.78
N GLN A 278 -0.12 -1.74 32.59
CA GLN A 278 1.04 -0.95 32.18
C GLN A 278 1.79 -1.61 31.02
N GLN A 279 1.94 -2.93 31.06
CA GLN A 279 2.57 -3.70 29.98
C GLN A 279 1.75 -3.61 28.69
N LEU A 280 0.42 -3.68 28.79
CA LEU A 280 -0.46 -3.60 27.62
C LEU A 280 -0.48 -2.20 27.01
N LEU A 281 -0.55 -1.17 27.86
CA LEU A 281 -0.52 0.23 27.44
C LEU A 281 0.81 0.63 26.82
N ALA A 282 1.90 -0.09 27.09
CA ALA A 282 3.16 0.14 26.37
C ALA A 282 3.01 0.01 24.84
N ALA A 283 1.99 -0.73 24.37
CA ALA A 283 1.53 -0.78 22.98
C ALA A 283 2.71 -0.90 22.00
N LYS A 284 3.53 -1.94 22.20
CA LYS A 284 4.75 -2.17 21.44
C LYS A 284 4.47 -2.99 20.19
N ALA A 285 5.14 -2.64 19.09
CA ALA A 285 5.25 -3.48 17.92
C ALA A 285 6.13 -4.72 18.23
N GLN A 286 6.19 -5.65 17.27
CA GLN A 286 6.94 -6.91 17.42
C GLN A 286 8.45 -6.70 17.64
N ASP A 287 9.01 -5.62 17.09
CA ASP A 287 10.41 -5.20 17.30
C ASP A 287 10.62 -4.44 18.63
N GLY A 288 9.57 -4.30 19.44
CA GLY A 288 9.59 -3.59 20.72
C GLY A 288 9.36 -2.08 20.63
N MET A 289 9.24 -1.52 19.42
CA MET A 289 9.02 -0.08 19.25
C MET A 289 7.61 0.33 19.74
N PRO A 290 7.48 1.27 20.68
CA PRO A 290 6.17 1.74 21.13
C PRO A 290 5.42 2.52 20.04
N GLY A 291 4.13 2.26 19.87
CA GLY A 291 3.30 3.01 18.92
C GLY A 291 3.29 4.52 19.19
N LEU A 292 3.36 4.92 20.48
CA LEU A 292 3.42 6.33 20.89
C LEU A 292 4.67 7.05 20.35
N TYR A 293 5.81 6.35 20.26
CA TYR A 293 7.03 6.93 19.72
C TYR A 293 6.83 7.33 18.25
N VAL A 294 6.22 6.44 17.46
CA VAL A 294 5.89 6.72 16.05
C VAL A 294 4.87 7.85 15.93
N ALA A 295 3.82 7.84 16.76
CA ALA A 295 2.80 8.90 16.77
C ALA A 295 3.40 10.29 17.01
N LEU A 296 4.39 10.39 17.91
CA LEU A 296 5.12 11.63 18.18
C LEU A 296 5.99 12.05 17.00
N GLN A 297 6.73 11.12 16.39
CA GLN A 297 7.56 11.42 15.22
C GLN A 297 6.74 11.90 14.02
N GLN A 298 5.57 11.29 13.79
CA GLN A 298 4.67 11.62 12.68
C GLN A 298 3.74 12.80 12.99
N GLY A 299 3.91 13.46 14.15
CA GLY A 299 3.14 14.66 14.51
C GLY A 299 1.65 14.42 14.75
N HIS A 300 1.22 13.19 15.06
CA HIS A 300 -0.17 12.81 15.31
C HIS A 300 -0.68 13.35 16.66
N SER A 301 -0.78 14.67 16.76
CA SER A 301 -0.99 15.38 18.02
C SER A 301 -2.32 15.04 18.69
N GLU A 302 -3.38 14.83 17.92
CA GLU A 302 -4.69 14.43 18.45
C GLU A 302 -4.65 13.00 19.05
N ALA A 303 -3.99 12.06 18.37
CA ALA A 303 -3.78 10.71 18.86
C ALA A 303 -2.95 10.70 20.15
N VAL A 304 -1.84 11.45 20.18
CA VAL A 304 -0.98 11.61 21.37
C VAL A 304 -1.76 12.21 22.53
N LYS A 305 -2.55 13.26 22.28
CA LYS A 305 -3.40 13.90 23.29
C LYS A 305 -4.44 12.91 23.83
N THR A 306 -5.14 12.22 22.94
CA THR A 306 -6.18 11.25 23.31
C THR A 306 -5.60 10.11 24.14
N TYR A 307 -4.44 9.58 23.75
CA TYR A 307 -3.71 8.56 24.51
C TYR A 307 -3.37 9.04 25.92
N LYS A 308 -2.80 10.25 26.05
CA LYS A 308 -2.46 10.86 27.35
C LYS A 308 -3.70 11.07 28.21
N ASP A 309 -4.77 11.63 27.65
CA ASP A 309 -6.01 11.95 28.36
C ASP A 309 -6.71 10.68 28.82
N ALA A 310 -6.73 9.64 27.98
CA ALA A 310 -7.24 8.34 28.35
C ALA A 310 -6.47 7.81 29.57
N ILE A 311 -5.15 7.66 29.48
CA ILE A 311 -4.31 7.14 30.58
C ILE A 311 -4.45 7.96 31.87
N SER A 312 -4.50 9.29 31.76
CA SER A 312 -4.63 10.17 32.94
C SER A 312 -5.94 9.94 33.70
N LYS A 313 -7.05 9.70 33.01
CA LYS A 313 -8.33 9.38 33.67
C LYS A 313 -8.23 8.11 34.51
N PHE A 314 -7.46 7.12 34.06
CA PHE A 314 -7.29 5.88 34.80
C PHE A 314 -6.36 6.03 36.00
N MET A 315 -5.28 6.79 35.89
CA MET A 315 -4.39 7.05 37.03
C MET A 315 -5.06 7.87 38.14
N LYS A 316 -6.14 8.61 37.84
CA LYS A 316 -6.92 9.38 38.83
C LYS A 316 -8.07 8.60 39.46
N GLY A 317 -8.41 7.42 38.94
CA GLY A 317 -9.45 6.53 39.46
C GLY A 317 -8.93 5.39 40.33
N CYS A 318 -7.62 5.39 40.65
CA CYS A 318 -6.97 4.48 41.59
C CYS A 318 -6.64 5.21 42.89
#